data_AF-A0A399NUY7-F1
#
_entry.id   AF-A0A399NUY7-F1
#
_cell.length_a   1.000
_cell.length_b   1.000
_cell.length_c   1.000
_cell.angle_alpha   90.00
_cell.angle_beta   90.00
_cell.angle_gamma   90.00
#
_symmetry.space_group_name_H-M   'P 1'
#
loop_
_entity.id
_entity.type
_entity.pdbx_description
1 polymer ?
#
loop_
_entity_poly.entity_id
_entity_poly.type
_entity_poly.pdbx_seq_one_letter_code
_entity_poly.pdbx_strand_id
1 'polypeptide(L)'
;PALDVAAGSDAPRDDVERRLQELWAELLGRPGIGRDDDFFALGGDSLLVARLVGRMREQLPEVVDLEWDVVLRHMLRRPTIAGLAGYVRQAGQGAAGERDAPAT
;
A
#
# COMPACT_ATOMS: atom_id res chain seq x y z
N PRO A 1 -18.91 22.61 -17.21
CA PRO A 1 -19.45 21.54 -16.33
C PRO A 1 -18.27 20.86 -15.62
N ALA A 2 -18.04 21.19 -14.35
CA ALA A 2 -17.07 20.49 -13.52
C ALA A 2 -17.74 19.21 -13.05
N LEU A 3 -17.19 18.06 -13.46
CA LEU A 3 -17.72 16.77 -13.08
C LEU A 3 -17.61 16.64 -11.56
N ASP A 4 -18.75 16.41 -10.93
CA ASP A 4 -18.90 15.86 -9.59
C ASP A 4 -18.16 14.52 -9.57
N VAL A 5 -16.87 14.53 -9.22
CA VAL A 5 -16.11 13.30 -9.00
C VAL A 5 -16.65 12.75 -7.70
N ALA A 6 -17.31 11.59 -7.79
CA ALA A 6 -17.82 10.82 -6.68
C ALA A 6 -16.75 10.64 -5.59
N ALA A 7 -16.69 11.59 -4.64
CA ALA A 7 -15.76 11.63 -3.52
C ALA A 7 -16.09 10.60 -2.43
N GLY A 8 -16.68 9.46 -2.81
CA GLY A 8 -17.36 8.55 -1.89
C GLY A 8 -16.77 7.15 -1.74
N SER A 9 -15.80 6.72 -2.54
CA SER A 9 -15.23 5.35 -2.42
C SER A 9 -13.74 5.25 -2.77
N ASP A 10 -13.21 6.13 -3.61
CA ASP A 10 -11.83 6.07 -4.12
C ASP A 10 -10.78 6.85 -3.31
N ALA A 11 -11.20 7.76 -2.44
CA ALA A 11 -10.29 8.64 -1.71
C ALA A 11 -9.51 7.88 -0.61
N PRO A 12 -8.20 8.12 -0.45
CA PRO A 12 -7.40 7.52 0.61
C PRO A 12 -8.00 7.87 1.98
N ARG A 13 -8.09 6.88 2.87
CA ARG A 13 -8.70 7.04 4.21
C ARG A 13 -7.72 7.47 5.29
N ASP A 14 -6.42 7.31 5.04
CA ASP A 14 -5.35 7.59 5.98
C ASP A 14 -4.04 7.96 5.26
N ASP A 15 -3.04 8.37 6.04
CA ASP A 15 -1.73 8.78 5.51
C ASP A 15 -0.98 7.65 4.79
N VAL A 16 -1.17 6.38 5.18
CA VAL A 16 -0.53 5.24 4.50
C VAL A 16 -1.16 5.07 3.13
N GLU A 17 -2.49 5.08 3.03
CA GLU A 17 -3.18 5.00 1.74
C GLU A 17 -2.82 6.17 0.82
N ARG A 18 -2.72 7.39 1.36
CA ARG A 18 -2.32 8.58 0.59
C ARG A 18 -0.91 8.44 0.01
N ARG A 19 0.06 8.04 0.82
CA ARG A 19 1.45 7.84 0.36
C ARG A 19 1.54 6.70 -0.66
N LEU A 20 0.78 5.62 -0.46
CA LEU A 20 0.70 4.55 -1.44
C LEU A 20 0.11 5.03 -2.77
N GLN A 21 -0.95 5.84 -2.73
CA GLN A 21 -1.56 6.46 -3.90
C GLN A 21 -0.55 7.34 -4.66
N GLU A 22 0.20 8.17 -3.95
CA GLU A 22 1.28 9.01 -4.52
C GLU A 22 2.35 8.14 -5.20
N LEU A 23 2.85 7.11 -4.51
CA LEU A 23 3.84 6.18 -5.06
C LEU A 23 3.34 5.43 -6.30
N TRP A 24 2.08 4.99 -6.28
CA TRP A 24 1.48 4.29 -7.42
C TRP A 24 1.30 5.24 -8.61
N ALA A 25 0.88 6.47 -8.36
CA ALA A 25 0.72 7.47 -9.40
C ALA A 25 2.06 7.81 -10.07
N GLU A 26 3.13 7.92 -9.28
CA GLU A 26 4.50 8.09 -9.78
C GLU A 26 4.97 6.89 -10.61
N LEU A 27 4.76 5.67 -10.12
CA LEU A 27 5.26 4.44 -10.76
C LEU A 27 4.50 4.09 -12.05
N LEU A 28 3.18 4.29 -12.05
CA LEU A 28 2.30 4.01 -13.20
C LEU A 28 2.19 5.20 -14.15
N GLY A 29 2.71 6.38 -13.76
CA GLY A 29 2.61 7.61 -14.54
C GLY A 29 1.16 8.09 -14.73
N ARG A 30 0.28 7.82 -13.76
CA ARG A 30 -1.16 8.10 -13.84
C ARG A 30 -1.67 8.79 -12.57
N PRO A 31 -2.32 9.97 -12.67
CA PRO A 31 -3.01 10.58 -11.54
C PRO A 31 -4.38 9.93 -11.29
N GLY A 32 -4.92 10.11 -10.08
CA GLY A 32 -6.31 9.73 -9.76
C GLY A 32 -6.52 8.23 -9.58
N ILE A 33 -5.52 7.52 -9.08
CA ILE A 33 -5.63 6.08 -8.76
C ILE A 33 -6.51 5.90 -7.53
N GLY A 34 -7.55 5.11 -7.65
CA GLY A 34 -8.44 4.70 -6.60
C GLY A 34 -7.82 3.80 -5.55
N ARG A 35 -8.28 3.89 -4.29
CA ARG A 35 -7.79 3.00 -3.25
C ARG A 35 -8.09 1.51 -3.48
N ASP A 36 -9.15 1.22 -4.23
CA ASP A 36 -9.60 -0.12 -4.58
C ASP A 36 -9.25 -0.49 -6.04
N ASP A 37 -8.50 0.37 -6.76
CA ASP A 37 -8.00 0.06 -8.10
C ASP A 37 -6.97 -1.07 -8.07
N ASP A 38 -7.04 -1.95 -9.08
CA ASP A 38 -6.12 -3.06 -9.26
C ASP A 38 -4.82 -2.60 -9.94
N PHE A 39 -3.69 -2.74 -9.25
CA PHE A 39 -2.36 -2.35 -9.72
C PHE A 39 -2.00 -2.94 -11.08
N PHE A 40 -2.30 -4.23 -11.32
CA PHE A 40 -1.93 -4.91 -12.56
C PHE A 40 -2.89 -4.53 -13.70
N ALA A 41 -4.18 -4.31 -13.39
CA ALA A 41 -5.14 -3.78 -14.36
C ALA A 41 -4.78 -2.37 -14.82
N LEU A 42 -4.12 -1.58 -13.96
CA LEU A 42 -3.59 -0.26 -14.30
C LEU A 42 -2.28 -0.29 -15.11
N GLY A 43 -1.74 -1.48 -15.41
CA GLY A 43 -0.50 -1.65 -16.17
C GLY A 43 0.75 -1.88 -15.31
N GLY A 44 0.57 -2.14 -14.01
CA GLY A 44 1.64 -2.55 -13.12
C GLY A 44 2.23 -3.91 -13.51
N ASP A 45 3.50 -4.12 -13.18
CA ASP A 45 4.21 -5.38 -13.41
C ASP A 45 5.17 -5.70 -12.25
N SER A 46 5.78 -6.89 -12.28
CA SER A 46 6.70 -7.35 -11.22
C SER A 46 7.87 -6.40 -10.93
N LEU A 47 8.39 -5.69 -11.95
CA LEU A 47 9.46 -4.71 -11.79
C LEU A 47 8.94 -3.45 -11.09
N LEU A 48 7.74 -2.99 -11.42
CA LEU A 48 7.11 -1.87 -10.71
C LEU A 48 6.78 -2.24 -9.26
N VAL A 49 6.36 -3.49 -9.00
CA VAL A 49 6.22 -3.97 -7.61
C VAL A 49 7.56 -3.95 -6.87
N ALA A 50 8.65 -4.35 -7.52
CA ALA A 50 10.00 -4.26 -6.94
C ALA A 50 10.42 -2.84 -6.57
N ARG A 51 10.17 -1.90 -7.48
CA ARG A 51 10.42 -0.48 -7.23
C ARG A 51 9.52 0.06 -6.12
N LEU A 52 8.25 -0.33 -6.09
CA LEU A 52 7.30 0.06 -5.06
C LEU A 52 7.80 -0.35 -3.67
N VAL A 53 8.18 -1.60 -3.45
CA VAL A 53 8.66 -2.03 -2.12
C VAL A 53 9.94 -1.30 -1.72
N GLY A 54 10.87 -1.07 -2.65
CA GLY A 54 12.06 -0.26 -2.40
C GLY A 54 11.70 1.14 -1.87
N ARG A 55 10.81 1.84 -2.59
CA ARG A 55 10.34 3.18 -2.21
C ARG A 55 9.55 3.17 -0.90
N MET A 56 8.72 2.15 -0.67
CA MET A 56 7.97 2.03 0.58
C MET A 56 8.90 1.89 1.78
N ARG A 57 10.01 1.15 1.67
CA ARG A 57 11.00 1.04 2.77
C ARG A 57 11.70 2.36 3.08
N GLU A 58 11.80 3.26 2.10
CA GLU A 58 12.39 4.60 2.29
C GLU A 58 11.39 5.61 2.86
N GLN A 59 10.11 5.53 2.44
CA GLN A 59 9.10 6.56 2.72
C GLN A 59 8.06 6.16 3.78
N LEU A 60 7.95 4.88 4.11
CA LEU A 60 7.00 4.32 5.05
C LEU A 60 7.76 3.50 6.11
N PRO A 61 8.14 4.10 7.24
CA PRO A 61 8.90 3.42 8.29
C PRO A 61 8.15 2.21 8.88
N GLU A 62 6.82 2.15 8.75
CA GLU A 62 6.00 1.02 9.20
C GLU A 62 6.22 -0.27 8.38
N VAL A 63 6.86 -0.14 7.22
CA VAL A 63 7.03 -1.20 6.22
C VAL A 63 8.42 -1.85 6.31
N VAL A 64 9.31 -1.29 7.14
CA VAL A 64 10.71 -1.73 7.26
C VAL A 64 10.82 -3.21 7.66
N ASP A 65 9.88 -3.69 8.47
CA ASP A 65 9.80 -5.08 8.94
C ASP A 65 9.09 -6.04 7.97
N LEU A 66 8.64 -5.58 6.80
CA LEU A 66 7.96 -6.46 5.84
C LEU A 66 8.94 -7.31 5.02
N GLU A 67 8.69 -8.62 5.06
CA GLU A 67 9.35 -9.56 4.17
C GLU A 67 8.86 -9.40 2.72
N TRP A 68 9.81 -9.26 1.80
CA TRP A 68 9.58 -9.05 0.36
C TRP A 68 8.63 -10.10 -0.25
N ASP A 69 8.84 -11.38 0.07
CA ASP A 69 8.01 -12.47 -0.43
C ASP A 69 6.54 -12.34 0.01
N VAL A 70 6.31 -11.80 1.20
CA VAL A 70 4.95 -11.62 1.71
C VAL A 70 4.26 -10.43 1.02
N VAL A 71 4.99 -9.34 0.76
CA VAL A 71 4.45 -8.21 0.00
C VAL A 71 4.09 -8.63 -1.42
N LEU A 72 4.95 -9.41 -2.09
CA LEU A 72 4.66 -9.97 -3.40
C LEU A 72 3.42 -10.87 -3.38
N ARG A 73 3.34 -11.82 -2.44
CA ARG A 73 2.16 -12.70 -2.30
C ARG A 73 0.88 -11.90 -2.05
N HIS A 74 0.96 -10.82 -1.29
CA HIS A 74 -0.18 -9.94 -1.06
C HIS A 74 -0.59 -9.21 -2.35
N MET A 75 0.37 -8.59 -3.05
CA MET A 75 0.11 -7.89 -4.32
C MET A 75 -0.54 -8.85 -5.32
N LEU A 76 -0.11 -10.11 -5.40
CA LEU A 76 -0.75 -11.09 -6.30
C LEU A 76 -2.20 -11.46 -5.94
N ARG A 77 -2.60 -11.34 -4.67
CA ARG A 77 -3.96 -11.70 -4.20
C ARG A 77 -4.91 -10.53 -4.13
N ARG A 78 -4.41 -9.37 -3.73
CA ARG A 78 -5.21 -8.16 -3.50
C ARG A 78 -4.38 -6.92 -3.86
N PRO A 79 -4.11 -6.70 -5.17
CA PRO A 79 -3.27 -5.61 -5.68
C PRO A 79 -3.98 -4.25 -5.57
N THR A 80 -4.40 -3.86 -4.38
CA THR A 80 -5.11 -2.59 -4.13
C THR A 80 -4.40 -1.81 -3.04
N ILE A 81 -4.49 -0.48 -3.08
CA ILE A 81 -3.92 0.40 -2.04
C ILE A 81 -4.54 0.06 -0.68
N ALA A 82 -5.87 -0.10 -0.62
CA ALA A 82 -6.58 -0.45 0.60
C ALA A 82 -6.14 -1.80 1.18
N GLY A 83 -5.91 -2.80 0.31
CA GLY A 83 -5.38 -4.11 0.70
C GLY A 83 -3.99 -4.01 1.30
N LEU A 84 -3.07 -3.35 0.59
CA LEU A 84 -1.69 -3.18 1.01
C LEU A 84 -1.56 -2.34 2.28
N ALA A 85 -2.31 -1.24 2.40
CA ALA A 85 -2.36 -0.43 3.62
C ALA A 85 -2.87 -1.24 4.82
N GLY A 86 -3.89 -2.08 4.61
CA GLY A 86 -4.38 -3.02 5.62
C GLY A 86 -3.28 -3.98 6.10
N TYR A 87 -2.50 -4.51 5.18
CA TYR A 87 -1.39 -5.40 5.48
C TYR A 87 -0.25 -4.71 6.24
N VAL A 88 0.18 -3.53 5.79
CA VAL A 88 1.20 -2.71 6.48
C VAL A 88 0.79 -2.44 7.93
N ARG A 89 -0.48 -2.06 8.14
CA ARG A 89 -1.02 -1.82 9.48
C ARG A 89 -1.01 -3.08 10.35
N GLN A 90 -1.44 -4.22 9.81
CA GLN A 90 -1.45 -5.49 10.54
C GLN A 90 -0.04 -5.92 10.94
N ALA A 91 0.95 -5.76 10.04
CA ALA A 91 2.34 -6.08 10.34
C ALA A 91 2.93 -5.17 11.44
N GLY A 92 2.65 -3.86 11.38
CA GLY A 92 3.05 -2.92 12.43
C GLY A 92 2.41 -3.21 13.80
N GLN A 93 1.17 -3.73 13.81
CA GLN A 93 0.48 -4.14 15.04
C GLN A 93 0.98 -5.47 15.60
N GLY A 94 1.35 -6.44 14.74
CA GLY A 94 1.94 -7.71 15.15
C GLY A 94 3.32 -7.53 15.82
N ALA A 95 4.13 -6.59 15.32
CA ALA A 95 5.42 -6.24 15.91
C ALA A 95 5.32 -5.44 17.24
N ALA A 96 4.15 -4.85 17.52
CA ALA A 96 3.85 -4.17 18.79
C ALA A 96 3.26 -5.12 19.84
N GLY A 97 2.51 -6.15 19.42
CA GLY A 97 1.88 -7.12 20.32
C GLY A 97 2.83 -8.12 20.99
N GLU A 98 4.00 -8.41 20.39
CA GLU A 98 4.99 -9.35 20.95
C GLU A 98 5.99 -8.69 21.92
N ARG A 99 5.98 -7.34 22.05
CA ARG A 99 6.91 -6.59 22.92
C ARG A 99 6.39 -6.34 24.34
N ASP A 100 5.19 -6.83 24.66
CA ASP A 100 4.56 -6.73 25.97
C ASP A 100 4.25 -8.13 26.52
N ALA A 101 5.28 -8.98 26.62
CA ALA A 101 5.21 -10.20 27.42
C ALA A 101 6.02 -9.97 28.70
N PRO A 102 5.40 -9.90 29.89
CA PRO A 102 6.13 -9.78 31.14
C PRO A 102 6.88 -11.09 31.40
N ALA A 103 8.21 -11.05 31.33
CA ALA A 103 9.05 -12.12 31.86
C ALA A 103 8.80 -12.23 33.37
N THR A 104 8.31 -13.40 33.79
CA THR A 104 8.10 -13.79 35.19
C THR A 104 9.42 -14.10 35.87
#